data_AF-S4W6T6-F1
#
_entry.id   AF-S4W6T6-F1
#
_cell.length_a   1.000
_cell.length_b   1.000
_cell.length_c   1.000
_cell.angle_alpha   90.00
_cell.angle_beta   90.00
_cell.angle_gamma   90.00
#
_symmetry.space_group_name_H-M   'P 1'
#
loop_
_entity.id
_entity.type
_entity.pdbx_description
1 polymer ?
#
loop_
_entity_poly.entity_id
_entity_poly.type
_entity_poly.pdbx_seq_one_letter_code
_entity_poly.pdbx_strand_id
1 'polypeptide(L)'
;QLKGFAFTQNGWVQSYGSRYVRPPIIVGDVSRPAPMSVKESVYAQSITTKPMKGMLTGPITILRWSFPRVDTTQKVQAFQLGLALRDEVNDLEAAGIKVIQVDEPALREGLPLRDGQERQDYYQWAAESFRIATAGVKNVTQIHSHFCYSDLDPNHIK
;
A
#
# COMPACT_ATOMS: atom_id res chain seq x y z
N GLN A 1 5.45 -12.24 2.72
CA GLN A 1 5.65 -12.18 1.26
C GLN A 1 6.75 -11.20 0.90
N LEU A 2 6.78 -10.01 1.52
CA LEU A 2 7.92 -9.09 1.43
C LEU A 2 9.06 -9.48 2.39
N LYS A 3 10.31 -9.23 1.97
CA LYS A 3 11.46 -9.19 2.88
C LYS A 3 11.40 -7.93 3.75
N GLY A 4 12.12 -7.92 4.87
CA GLY A 4 12.13 -6.79 5.82
C GLY A 4 10.95 -6.79 6.80
N PHE A 5 10.07 -7.79 6.75
CA PHE A 5 8.93 -7.96 7.66
C PHE A 5 9.10 -9.14 8.61
N ALA A 6 8.59 -8.97 9.83
CA ALA A 6 8.36 -10.03 10.82
C ALA A 6 6.87 -10.03 11.24
N PHE A 7 6.39 -11.17 11.74
CA PHE A 7 4.99 -11.36 12.13
C PHE A 7 4.91 -12.05 13.48
N THR A 8 4.06 -11.54 14.37
CA THR A 8 3.83 -12.14 15.68
C THR A 8 2.77 -13.25 15.62
N GLN A 9 2.74 -14.14 16.61
CA GLN A 9 1.64 -15.08 16.79
C GLN A 9 0.53 -14.52 17.69
N ASN A 10 0.89 -13.89 18.82
CA ASN A 10 -0.04 -13.40 19.83
C ASN A 10 0.03 -11.88 20.10
N GLY A 11 0.67 -11.10 19.22
CA GLY A 11 0.83 -9.64 19.38
C GLY A 11 -0.42 -8.85 18.97
N TRP A 12 -1.55 -9.12 19.61
CA TRP A 12 -2.83 -8.49 19.30
C TRP A 12 -2.92 -7.06 19.86
N VAL A 13 -3.48 -6.15 19.08
CA VAL A 13 -3.77 -4.76 19.45
C VAL A 13 -5.25 -4.50 19.18
N GLN A 14 -5.95 -3.93 20.16
CA GLN A 14 -7.36 -3.56 19.98
C GLN A 14 -7.46 -2.41 18.97
N SER A 15 -8.33 -2.55 17.97
CA SER A 15 -8.61 -1.49 17.00
C SER A 15 -9.88 -0.73 17.40
N TYR A 16 -11.00 -1.43 17.59
CA TYR A 16 -12.24 -0.85 18.11
C TYR A 16 -13.16 -1.95 18.65
N GLY A 17 -13.98 -1.64 19.66
CA GLY A 17 -14.94 -2.59 20.24
C GLY A 17 -14.27 -3.92 20.64
N SER A 18 -14.72 -5.03 20.07
CA SER A 18 -14.12 -6.37 20.24
C SER A 18 -13.24 -6.81 19.05
N ARG A 19 -12.89 -5.89 18.15
CA ARG A 19 -12.06 -6.16 16.97
C ARG A 19 -10.60 -5.81 17.25
N TYR A 20 -9.74 -6.79 17.02
CA TYR A 20 -8.30 -6.72 17.22
C TYR A 20 -7.60 -6.92 15.89
N VAL A 21 -6.44 -6.31 15.75
CA VAL A 21 -5.51 -6.54 14.66
C VAL A 21 -4.20 -7.09 15.23
N ARG A 22 -3.40 -7.71 14.36
CA ARG A 22 -2.05 -8.17 14.71
C ARG A 22 -1.08 -7.54 13.72
N PRO A 23 -0.66 -6.27 13.96
CA PRO A 23 0.19 -5.54 13.04
C PRO A 23 1.49 -6.29 12.79
N PRO A 24 1.94 -6.40 11.54
CA PRO A 24 3.28 -6.92 11.27
C PRO A 24 4.33 -5.88 11.68
N ILE A 25 5.60 -6.29 11.72
CA ILE A 25 6.71 -5.45 12.18
C ILE A 25 7.69 -5.28 11.03
N ILE A 26 8.01 -4.03 10.67
CA ILE A 26 9.08 -3.73 9.72
C ILE A 26 10.39 -3.75 10.50
N VAL A 27 11.30 -4.66 10.14
CA VAL A 27 12.56 -4.91 10.88
C VAL A 27 13.81 -4.68 10.02
N GLY A 28 13.65 -4.39 8.73
CA GLY A 28 14.76 -4.23 7.80
C GLY A 28 14.31 -3.60 6.49
N ASP A 29 15.21 -3.59 5.50
CA ASP A 29 14.89 -3.04 4.19
C ASP A 29 13.89 -3.91 3.44
N VAL A 30 12.89 -3.26 2.85
CA VAL A 30 11.77 -3.92 2.20
C VAL A 30 12.06 -4.21 0.74
N SER A 31 11.80 -5.44 0.32
CA SER A 31 11.84 -5.85 -1.10
C SER A 31 10.86 -6.99 -1.36
N ARG A 32 10.39 -7.09 -2.62
CA ARG A 32 9.48 -8.13 -3.08
C ARG A 32 10.25 -9.23 -3.83
N PRO A 33 10.46 -10.42 -3.25
CA PRO A 33 11.28 -11.46 -3.88
C PRO A 33 10.56 -12.25 -4.98
N ALA A 34 9.22 -12.23 -5.01
CA ALA A 34 8.41 -13.01 -5.95
C ALA A 34 6.99 -12.40 -6.08
N PRO A 35 6.25 -12.74 -7.15
CA PRO A 35 4.83 -12.42 -7.30
C PRO A 35 3.97 -12.82 -6.10
N MET A 36 3.06 -11.94 -5.70
CA MET A 36 2.22 -12.10 -4.50
C MET A 36 0.77 -12.46 -4.83
N SER A 37 0.12 -11.75 -5.75
CA SER A 37 -1.31 -11.89 -6.09
C SER A 37 -1.57 -12.17 -7.57
N VAL A 38 -0.52 -12.23 -8.39
CA VAL A 38 -0.62 -12.50 -9.84
C VAL A 38 -1.37 -13.81 -10.11
N LYS A 39 -1.01 -14.90 -9.43
CA LYS A 39 -1.59 -16.23 -9.66
C LYS A 39 -3.11 -16.21 -9.47
N GLU A 40 -3.57 -15.68 -8.34
CA GLU A 40 -4.98 -15.61 -8.00
C GLU A 40 -5.73 -14.65 -8.92
N SER A 41 -5.12 -13.51 -9.25
CA SER A 41 -5.71 -12.51 -10.14
C SER A 41 -5.89 -13.06 -11.56
N VAL A 42 -4.89 -13.75 -12.10
CA VAL A 42 -4.97 -14.37 -13.43
C VAL A 42 -6.06 -15.44 -13.47
N TYR A 43 -6.11 -16.31 -12.46
CA TYR A 43 -7.18 -17.30 -12.37
C TYR A 43 -8.56 -16.64 -12.31
N ALA A 44 -8.74 -15.63 -11.46
CA ALA A 44 -10.00 -14.91 -11.33
C ALA A 44 -10.43 -14.23 -12.65
N GLN A 45 -9.49 -13.64 -13.39
CA GLN A 45 -9.77 -13.08 -14.71
C GLN A 45 -10.10 -14.17 -15.75
N SER A 46 -9.52 -15.38 -15.65
CA SER A 46 -9.73 -16.46 -16.64
C SER A 46 -11.14 -17.04 -16.64
N ILE A 47 -11.86 -16.94 -15.53
CA ILE A 47 -13.21 -17.51 -15.36
C ILE A 47 -14.33 -16.51 -15.67
N THR A 48 -14.01 -15.34 -16.22
CA THR A 48 -14.99 -14.32 -16.58
C THR A 48 -14.53 -13.50 -17.78
N THR A 49 -15.49 -13.05 -18.60
CA THR A 49 -15.23 -12.09 -19.68
C THR A 49 -15.28 -10.64 -19.21
N LYS A 50 -15.75 -10.39 -17.98
CA LYS A 50 -15.78 -9.05 -17.39
C LYS A 50 -14.37 -8.63 -16.92
N PRO A 51 -14.04 -7.33 -16.93
CA PRO A 51 -12.80 -6.85 -16.33
C PRO A 51 -12.75 -7.18 -14.84
N MET A 52 -11.67 -7.84 -14.41
CA MET A 52 -11.42 -8.22 -13.03
C MET A 52 -10.32 -7.34 -12.44
N LYS A 53 -10.47 -6.91 -11.18
CA LYS A 53 -9.52 -6.02 -10.50
C LYS A 53 -8.41 -6.81 -9.81
N GLY A 54 -7.16 -6.53 -10.14
CA GLY A 54 -6.04 -6.86 -9.26
C GLY A 54 -6.13 -6.02 -7.99
N MET A 55 -5.85 -6.60 -6.82
CA MET A 55 -6.00 -5.91 -5.52
C MET A 55 -4.66 -5.87 -4.79
N LEU A 56 -4.27 -4.67 -4.36
CA LEU A 56 -3.08 -4.41 -3.57
C LEU A 56 -3.40 -3.40 -2.47
N THR A 57 -2.60 -3.44 -1.40
CA THR A 57 -2.60 -2.40 -0.36
C THR A 57 -1.46 -1.43 -0.66
N GLY A 58 -1.74 -0.13 -0.59
CA GLY A 58 -0.78 0.91 -0.87
C GLY A 58 0.32 1.03 0.18
N PRO A 59 1.45 1.68 -0.17
CA PRO A 59 2.63 1.76 0.70
C PRO A 59 2.35 2.45 2.04
N ILE A 60 1.49 3.47 2.07
CA ILE A 60 1.19 4.20 3.31
C ILE A 60 0.36 3.33 4.23
N THR A 61 -0.65 2.64 3.72
CA THR A 61 -1.47 1.74 4.53
C THR A 61 -0.66 0.56 5.06
N ILE A 62 0.22 -0.03 4.25
CA ILE A 62 1.15 -1.05 4.76
C ILE A 62 2.01 -0.48 5.88
N LEU A 63 2.57 0.72 5.72
CA LEU A 63 3.40 1.36 6.74
C LEU A 63 2.62 1.66 8.03
N ARG A 64 1.44 2.28 7.92
CA ARG A 64 0.64 2.76 9.05
C ARG A 64 0.04 1.63 9.87
N TRP A 65 -0.35 0.53 9.24
CA TRP A 65 -0.90 -0.64 9.92
C TRP A 65 0.14 -1.70 10.25
N SER A 66 1.42 -1.33 10.17
CA SER A 66 2.55 -2.08 10.71
C SER A 66 3.14 -1.35 11.92
N PHE A 67 3.97 -2.04 12.70
CA PHE A 67 4.94 -1.39 13.56
C PHE A 67 6.17 -0.99 12.72
N PRO A 68 6.40 0.31 12.46
CA PRO A 68 7.53 0.76 11.65
C PRO A 68 8.85 0.61 12.42
N ARG A 69 9.95 0.50 11.69
CA ARG A 69 11.29 0.62 12.30
C ARG A 69 11.58 2.09 12.62
N VAL A 70 12.38 2.33 13.64
CA VAL A 70 12.66 3.68 14.19
C VAL A 70 14.05 4.20 13.85
N ASP A 71 14.90 3.38 13.27
CA ASP A 71 16.28 3.70 12.87
C ASP A 71 16.37 4.38 11.49
N THR A 72 15.27 4.44 10.74
CA THR A 72 15.14 5.22 9.50
C THR A 72 13.78 5.92 9.44
N THR A 73 13.68 6.92 8.56
CA THR A 73 12.46 7.72 8.43
C THR A 73 11.30 6.91 7.83
N GLN A 74 10.07 7.28 8.19
CA GLN A 74 8.86 6.73 7.59
C GLN A 74 8.80 6.96 6.07
N LYS A 75 9.32 8.10 5.59
CA LYS A 75 9.46 8.39 4.16
C LYS A 75 10.28 7.32 3.42
N VAL A 76 11.45 6.95 3.96
CA VAL A 76 12.30 5.93 3.37
C VAL A 76 11.59 4.57 3.33
N GLN A 77 10.90 4.20 4.41
CA GLN A 77 10.13 2.96 4.47
C GLN A 77 8.99 2.94 3.45
N ALA A 78 8.23 4.05 3.34
CA ALA A 78 7.16 4.20 2.35
C ALA A 78 7.67 4.08 0.91
N PHE A 79 8.86 4.61 0.62
CA PHE A 79 9.46 4.52 -0.72
C PHE A 79 9.93 3.11 -1.05
N GLN A 80 10.54 2.39 -0.09
CA GLN A 80 10.87 0.98 -0.28
C GLN A 80 9.62 0.13 -0.53
N LEU A 81 8.54 0.41 0.20
CA LEU A 81 7.24 -0.22 -0.03
C LEU A 81 6.67 0.11 -1.41
N GLY A 82 6.73 1.38 -1.82
CA GLY A 82 6.29 1.82 -3.14
C GLY A 82 7.05 1.11 -4.26
N LEU A 83 8.37 0.96 -4.15
CA LEU A 83 9.19 0.22 -5.10
C LEU A 83 8.83 -1.26 -5.14
N ALA A 84 8.69 -1.90 -3.98
CA ALA A 84 8.30 -3.31 -3.88
C ALA A 84 6.90 -3.57 -4.49
N LEU A 85 5.97 -2.64 -4.30
CA LEU A 85 4.62 -2.72 -4.87
C LEU A 85 4.60 -2.41 -6.37
N ARG A 86 5.52 -1.57 -6.87
CA ARG A 86 5.65 -1.29 -8.30
C ARG A 86 5.90 -2.55 -9.10
N ASP A 87 6.77 -3.42 -8.58
CA ASP A 87 7.06 -4.72 -9.21
C ASP A 87 5.80 -5.58 -9.31
N GLU A 88 4.95 -5.59 -8.26
CA GLU A 88 3.70 -6.34 -8.27
C GLU A 88 2.65 -5.74 -9.23
N VAL A 89 2.53 -4.41 -9.27
CA VAL A 89 1.65 -3.70 -10.22
C VAL A 89 2.07 -4.01 -11.66
N ASN A 90 3.36 -3.96 -11.95
CA ASN A 90 3.89 -4.26 -13.28
C ASN A 90 3.68 -5.73 -13.66
N ASP A 91 3.89 -6.66 -12.72
CA ASP A 91 3.65 -8.08 -12.96
C ASP A 91 2.16 -8.39 -13.21
N LEU A 92 1.25 -7.73 -12.48
CA LEU A 92 -0.19 -7.83 -12.73
C LEU A 92 -0.56 -7.32 -14.13
N GLU A 93 -0.03 -6.16 -14.53
CA GLU A 93 -0.24 -5.63 -15.88
C GLU A 93 0.30 -6.58 -16.95
N ALA A 94 1.53 -7.08 -16.76
CA ALA A 94 2.18 -8.02 -17.69
C ALA A 94 1.41 -9.35 -17.81
N ALA A 95 0.76 -9.79 -16.74
CA ALA A 95 -0.10 -10.96 -16.71
C ALA A 95 -1.51 -10.73 -17.30
N GLY A 96 -1.80 -9.53 -17.80
CA GLY A 96 -3.04 -9.19 -18.51
C GLY A 96 -4.14 -8.59 -17.62
N ILE A 97 -3.84 -8.23 -16.37
CA ILE A 97 -4.80 -7.56 -15.48
C ILE A 97 -4.86 -6.07 -15.84
N LYS A 98 -5.96 -5.68 -16.48
CA LYS A 98 -6.13 -4.32 -17.04
C LYS A 98 -6.64 -3.28 -16.04
N VAL A 99 -7.20 -3.72 -14.92
CA VAL A 99 -7.69 -2.85 -13.84
C VAL A 99 -7.01 -3.28 -12.56
N ILE A 100 -6.30 -2.37 -11.91
CA ILE A 100 -5.54 -2.65 -10.70
C ILE A 100 -5.95 -1.62 -9.64
N GLN A 101 -6.33 -2.10 -8.48
CA GLN A 101 -6.73 -1.28 -7.35
C GLN A 101 -5.66 -1.33 -6.26
N VAL A 102 -5.20 -0.15 -5.83
CA VAL A 102 -4.21 0.03 -4.78
C VAL A 102 -4.85 0.86 -3.66
N ASP A 103 -5.19 0.21 -2.56
CA ASP A 103 -6.00 0.81 -1.49
C ASP A 103 -5.15 1.63 -0.52
N GLU A 104 -5.56 2.87 -0.22
CA GLU A 104 -4.88 3.76 0.74
C GLU A 104 -5.79 4.30 1.86
N PRO A 105 -6.52 3.43 2.59
CA PRO A 105 -7.40 3.88 3.66
C PRO A 105 -6.69 4.61 4.80
N ALA A 106 -5.43 4.27 5.09
CA ALA A 106 -4.68 4.89 6.19
C ALA A 106 -3.97 6.20 5.79
N LEU A 107 -4.19 6.71 4.58
CA LEU A 107 -3.54 7.95 4.11
C LEU A 107 -3.79 9.12 5.06
N ARG A 108 -5.02 9.28 5.56
CA ARG A 108 -5.34 10.34 6.51
C ARG A 108 -4.94 9.98 7.94
N GLU A 109 -4.96 8.70 8.32
CA GLU A 109 -4.50 8.22 9.63
C GLU A 109 -3.01 8.52 9.87
N GLY A 110 -2.21 8.49 8.80
CA GLY A 110 -0.79 8.81 8.86
C GLY A 110 -0.44 10.29 9.01
N LEU A 111 -1.43 11.18 8.91
CA LEU A 111 -1.19 12.61 8.90
C LEU A 111 -0.65 13.12 10.25
N PRO A 112 0.46 13.88 10.27
CA PRO A 112 0.97 14.51 11.48
C PRO A 112 -0.08 15.38 12.19
N LEU A 113 -0.12 15.32 13.52
CA LEU A 113 -1.19 15.92 14.34
C LEU A 113 -1.20 17.45 14.34
N ARG A 114 -0.06 18.08 14.07
CA ARG A 114 0.10 19.53 14.05
C ARG A 114 0.30 20.03 12.63
N ASP A 115 -0.23 21.21 12.36
CA ASP A 115 0.17 21.97 11.19
C ASP A 115 1.65 22.34 11.27
N GLY A 116 2.31 22.43 10.12
CA GLY A 116 3.72 22.76 10.01
C GLY A 116 4.43 21.93 8.95
N GLN A 117 5.76 22.02 8.93
CA GLN A 117 6.60 21.41 7.91
C GLN A 117 6.41 19.89 7.82
N GLU A 118 6.32 19.19 8.95
CA GLU A 118 6.14 17.73 8.97
C GLU A 118 4.89 17.28 8.23
N ARG A 119 3.78 18.02 8.39
CA ARG A 119 2.51 17.75 7.69
C ARG A 119 2.62 18.02 6.19
N GLN A 120 3.29 19.11 5.81
CA GLN A 120 3.53 19.44 4.41
C GLN A 120 4.42 18.38 3.73
N ASP A 121 5.47 17.95 4.42
CA ASP A 121 6.34 16.87 3.94
C ASP A 121 5.53 15.57 3.77
N TYR A 122 4.71 15.22 4.76
CA TYR A 122 3.83 14.05 4.70
C TYR A 122 2.97 14.04 3.44
N TYR A 123 2.28 15.13 3.12
CA TYR A 123 1.48 15.20 1.90
C TYR A 123 2.27 14.88 0.64
N GLN A 124 3.51 15.39 0.56
CA GLN A 124 4.35 15.18 -0.60
C GLN A 124 4.81 13.73 -0.71
N TRP A 125 5.48 13.21 0.32
CA TRP A 125 6.07 11.87 0.22
C TRP A 125 5.04 10.74 0.30
N ALA A 126 3.89 10.97 0.97
CA ALA A 126 2.82 9.98 0.99
C ALA A 126 2.25 9.75 -0.42
N ALA A 127 1.86 10.83 -1.09
CA ALA A 127 1.36 10.77 -2.46
C ALA A 127 2.45 10.31 -3.45
N GLU A 128 3.71 10.72 -3.25
CA GLU A 128 4.83 10.26 -4.06
C GLU A 128 5.04 8.74 -3.95
N SER A 129 4.96 8.16 -2.75
CA SER A 129 5.10 6.72 -2.57
C SER A 129 4.04 5.91 -3.32
N PHE A 130 2.80 6.40 -3.33
CA PHE A 130 1.71 5.82 -4.12
C PHE A 130 1.98 5.92 -5.62
N ARG A 131 2.47 7.08 -6.09
CA ARG A 131 2.86 7.26 -7.49
C ARG A 131 4.05 6.38 -7.89
N ILE A 132 5.03 6.15 -7.00
CA ILE A 132 6.13 5.21 -7.26
C ILE A 132 5.58 3.82 -7.57
N ALA A 133 4.59 3.34 -6.82
CA ALA A 133 3.96 2.04 -7.05
C ALA A 133 3.15 1.97 -8.36
N THR A 134 2.59 3.09 -8.82
CA THR A 134 1.54 3.08 -9.87
C THR A 134 1.95 3.75 -11.19
N ALA A 135 3.02 4.54 -11.24
CA ALA A 135 3.43 5.30 -12.42
C ALA A 135 4.23 4.48 -13.47
N GLY A 136 4.37 3.17 -13.28
CA GLY A 136 5.03 2.28 -14.26
C GLY A 136 4.11 1.73 -15.35
N VAL A 137 2.79 1.87 -15.18
CA VAL A 137 1.77 1.24 -16.02
C VAL A 137 1.54 1.99 -17.33
N LYS A 138 1.00 1.28 -18.32
CA LYS A 138 0.56 1.86 -19.59
C LYS A 138 -0.70 2.70 -19.38
N ASN A 139 -0.90 3.69 -20.25
CA ASN A 139 -2.11 4.55 -20.25
C ASN A 139 -3.43 3.77 -20.35
N VAL A 140 -3.41 2.56 -20.94
CA VAL A 140 -4.60 1.69 -21.08
C VAL A 140 -4.95 0.94 -19.80
N THR A 141 -4.04 0.89 -18.83
CA THR A 141 -4.24 0.21 -17.55
C THR A 141 -4.90 1.17 -16.58
N GLN A 142 -6.02 0.73 -15.99
CA GLN A 142 -6.82 1.58 -15.12
C GLN A 142 -6.43 1.35 -13.66
N ILE A 143 -5.76 2.34 -13.05
CA ILE A 143 -5.48 2.35 -11.62
C ILE A 143 -6.70 2.88 -10.85
N HIS A 144 -7.11 2.14 -9.83
CA HIS A 144 -8.11 2.53 -8.84
C HIS A 144 -7.45 2.70 -7.48
N SER A 145 -8.05 3.51 -6.62
CA SER A 145 -7.70 3.55 -5.20
C SER A 145 -8.97 3.61 -4.36
N HIS A 146 -8.83 3.31 -3.08
CA HIS A 146 -9.90 3.33 -2.10
C HIS A 146 -9.42 4.00 -0.82
N PHE A 147 -10.29 4.84 -0.27
CA PHE A 147 -10.10 5.55 1.00
C PHE A 147 -11.35 5.32 1.86
N CYS A 148 -11.19 5.16 3.17
CA CYS A 148 -12.32 4.96 4.07
C CYS A 148 -12.07 5.51 5.47
N TYR A 149 -13.16 5.68 6.22
CA TYR A 149 -13.18 5.96 7.66
C TYR A 149 -12.21 7.05 8.13
N SER A 150 -12.23 8.21 7.45
CA SER A 150 -11.33 9.32 7.72
C SER A 150 -11.97 10.65 7.29
N ASP A 151 -11.59 11.75 7.95
CA ASP A 151 -11.88 13.11 7.48
C ASP A 151 -10.95 13.43 6.30
N LEU A 152 -11.37 13.01 5.11
CA LEU A 152 -10.60 13.09 3.88
C LEU A 152 -10.56 14.53 3.35
N ASP A 153 -9.36 14.97 2.95
CA ASP A 153 -9.17 16.20 2.18
C ASP A 153 -8.92 15.84 0.71
N PRO A 154 -9.82 16.23 -0.22
CA PRO A 154 -9.66 15.97 -1.65
C PRO A 154 -8.38 16.52 -2.27
N ASN A 155 -7.75 17.53 -1.67
CA ASN A 155 -6.51 18.13 -2.18
C ASN A 155 -5.27 17.30 -1.84
N HIS A 156 -5.35 16.41 -0.85
CA HIS A 156 -4.25 15.53 -0.44
C HIS A 156 -4.29 14.15 -1.10
N ILE A 157 -5.31 13.92 -1.94
CA ILE A 157 -5.56 12.66 -2.65
C ILE A 157 -5.08 12.75 -4.12
N LYS A 158 -4.75 13.94 -4.61
CA LYS A 158 -4.22 14.20 -5.97
C LYS A 158 -2.69 14.12 -6.00
#